data_AF-A0AAW4N5A0-F1
#
_entry.id   AF-A0AAW4N5A0-F1
#
_cell.length_a   1.000
_cell.length_b   1.000
_cell.length_c   1.000
_cell.angle_alpha   90.00
_cell.angle_beta   90.00
_cell.angle_gamma   90.00
#
_symmetry.space_group_name_H-M   'P 1'
#
loop_
_entity.id
_entity.type
_entity.pdbx_description
1 polymer ?
#
loop_
_entity_poly.entity_id
_entity_poly.type
_entity_poly.pdbx_seq_one_letter_code
_entity_poly.pdbx_strand_id
1 'polypeptide(L)'
;MAAKKLLKGNYMTLVESKVVGHYRGEDSGAIYPEFDYDVVEAYDLNPIKNEKIGNQTIEELIEESIERYPYAGELFTSPQAHEIYNYLNSSGCLEKYKISI
;
A
#
# COMPACT_ATOMS: atom_id res chain seq x y z
N MET A 1 4.03 8.05 -8.81
CA MET A 1 2.83 7.97 -7.96
C MET A 1 3.08 6.85 -6.98
N ALA A 2 3.09 7.15 -5.68
CA ALA A 2 3.35 6.14 -4.65
C ALA A 2 2.26 5.04 -4.65
N ALA A 3 2.69 3.80 -4.52
CA ALA A 3 1.82 2.65 -4.34
C ALA A 3 1.31 2.61 -2.90
N LYS A 4 0.07 2.16 -2.69
CA LYS A 4 -0.51 2.00 -1.35
C LYS A 4 -0.40 0.53 -0.96
N LYS A 5 0.23 0.26 0.17
CA LYS A 5 0.44 -1.08 0.71
C LYS A 5 -0.31 -1.21 2.03
N LEU A 6 -1.15 -2.25 2.14
CA LEU A 6 -1.79 -2.63 3.39
C LEU A 6 -0.97 -3.70 4.09
N LEU A 7 -0.89 -3.61 5.41
CA LEU A 7 -0.04 -4.45 6.25
C LEU A 7 -0.86 -5.06 7.39
N LYS A 8 -0.44 -6.23 7.85
CA LYS A 8 -1.00 -6.87 9.05
C LYS A 8 -0.90 -5.92 10.24
N GLY A 9 -1.88 -6.00 11.15
CA GLY A 9 -1.98 -5.09 12.29
C GLY A 9 -2.66 -3.76 11.96
N ASN A 10 -3.39 -3.70 10.84
CA ASN A 10 -4.18 -2.55 10.40
C ASN A 10 -3.35 -1.30 10.10
N TYR A 11 -2.30 -1.45 9.29
CA TYR A 11 -1.49 -0.32 8.83
C TYR A 11 -1.58 -0.15 7.31
N MET A 12 -1.45 1.09 6.87
CA MET A 12 -1.25 1.43 5.47
C MET A 12 0.03 2.22 5.31
N THR A 13 0.78 1.94 4.24
CA THR A 13 1.96 2.72 3.85
C THR A 13 1.83 3.19 2.41
N LEU A 14 2.37 4.38 2.12
CA LEU A 14 2.65 4.84 0.78
C LEU A 14 4.11 4.55 0.47
N VAL A 15 4.34 3.84 -0.64
CA VAL A 15 5.65 3.35 -1.06
C VAL A 15 6.01 3.97 -2.40
N GLU A 16 7.17 4.62 -2.50
CA GLU A 16 7.73 5.09 -3.75
C GLU A 16 8.82 4.13 -4.23
N SER A 17 8.75 3.75 -5.52
CA SER A 17 9.78 2.94 -6.15
C SER A 17 10.76 3.80 -6.93
N LYS A 18 12.05 3.49 -6.82
CA LYS A 18 13.14 4.13 -7.56
C LYS A 18 13.99 3.08 -8.24
N VAL A 19 14.35 3.32 -9.49
CA VAL A 19 15.31 2.47 -10.19
C VAL A 19 16.70 2.75 -9.63
N VAL A 20 17.33 1.74 -9.01
CA VAL A 20 18.67 1.86 -8.39
C VAL A 20 19.75 1.13 -9.18
N GLY A 21 19.35 0.29 -10.12
CA GLY A 21 20.27 -0.53 -10.89
C GLY A 21 19.57 -1.23 -12.03
N HIS A 22 20.31 -2.08 -12.72
CA HIS A 22 19.77 -2.97 -13.73
C HIS A 22 20.55 -4.29 -13.70
N TYR A 23 19.84 -5.41 -13.83
CA TYR A 23 20.44 -6.72 -14.02
C TYR A 23 20.18 -7.24 -15.44
N ARG A 24 21.08 -8.08 -15.93
CA ARG A 24 20.94 -8.74 -17.22
C ARG A 24 20.25 -10.09 -17.01
N GLY A 25 19.13 -10.31 -17.70
CA GLY A 25 18.46 -11.61 -17.70
C GLY A 25 19.34 -12.67 -18.35
N GLU A 26 19.34 -13.88 -17.79
CA GLU A 26 20.25 -14.96 -18.20
C GLU A 26 20.05 -15.42 -19.65
N ASP A 27 18.82 -15.38 -20.18
CA ASP A 27 18.48 -16.08 -21.43
C ASP A 27 18.23 -15.18 -22.66
N SER A 28 18.08 -13.86 -22.51
CA SER A 28 17.57 -13.01 -23.61
C SER A 28 18.40 -11.75 -23.89
N GLY A 29 19.46 -11.50 -23.13
CA GLY A 29 20.17 -10.22 -23.20
C GLY A 29 19.33 -9.00 -22.77
N ALA A 30 18.10 -9.22 -22.31
CA ALA A 30 17.24 -8.19 -21.76
C ALA A 30 17.88 -7.63 -20.48
N ILE A 31 17.75 -6.31 -20.32
CA ILE A 31 18.19 -5.58 -19.14
C ILE A 31 16.93 -5.19 -18.37
N TYR A 32 16.82 -5.68 -17.14
CA TYR A 32 15.69 -5.45 -16.26
C TYR A 32 16.08 -4.45 -15.18
N PRO A 33 15.24 -3.44 -14.87
CA PRO A 33 15.51 -2.51 -13.80
C PRO A 33 15.43 -3.20 -12.43
N GLU A 34 16.32 -2.79 -11.54
CA GLU A 34 16.26 -3.09 -10.10
C GLU A 34 15.62 -1.91 -9.37
N PHE A 35 14.69 -2.21 -8.48
CA PHE A 35 13.93 -1.20 -7.74
C PHE A 35 14.27 -1.23 -6.26
N ASP A 36 14.43 -0.05 -5.68
CA ASP A 36 14.38 0.18 -4.25
C ASP A 36 13.03 0.82 -3.90
N TYR A 37 12.55 0.57 -2.68
CA TYR A 37 11.21 0.92 -2.23
C TYR A 37 11.27 1.70 -0.92
N ASP A 38 11.01 2.99 -0.99
CA ASP A 38 10.99 3.88 0.17
C ASP A 38 9.56 4.04 0.69
N VAL A 39 9.36 3.88 1.99
CA VAL A 39 8.11 4.31 2.65
C VAL A 39 8.15 5.82 2.79
N VAL A 40 7.16 6.52 2.21
CA VAL A 40 7.06 7.99 2.29
C VAL A 40 6.03 8.45 3.32
N GLU A 41 5.00 7.64 3.57
CA GLU A 41 4.00 7.91 4.61
C GLU A 41 3.48 6.60 5.19
N ALA A 42 3.09 6.63 6.46
CA ALA A 42 2.47 5.51 7.16
C ALA A 42 1.24 5.97 7.94
N TYR A 43 0.24 5.10 8.06
CA TYR A 43 -1.04 5.38 8.70
C TYR A 43 -1.46 4.24 9.64
N ASP A 44 -1.88 4.58 10.87
CA ASP A 44 -2.47 3.64 11.83
C ASP A 44 -4.00 3.59 11.63
N LEU A 45 -4.50 2.46 11.15
CA LEU A 45 -5.92 2.26 10.88
C LEU A 45 -6.65 1.57 12.05
N ASN A 46 -5.96 1.19 13.13
CA ASN A 46 -6.61 0.59 14.30
C ASN A 46 -7.75 1.43 14.88
N PRO A 47 -7.67 2.78 14.96
CA PRO A 47 -8.77 3.60 15.45
C PRO A 47 -10.07 3.46 14.65
N ILE A 48 -9.98 3.06 13.39
CA ILE A 48 -11.09 3.00 12.43
C ILE A 48 -11.32 1.62 11.85
N LYS A 49 -10.65 0.57 12.35
CA LYS A 49 -10.68 -0.77 11.75
C LYS A 49 -12.08 -1.38 11.62
N ASN A 50 -13.01 -0.96 12.50
CA ASN A 50 -14.41 -1.39 12.50
C ASN A 50 -15.35 -0.50 11.67
N GLU A 51 -14.86 0.64 11.16
CA GLU A 51 -15.64 1.48 10.24
C GLU A 51 -15.83 0.76 8.90
N LYS A 52 -16.93 1.07 8.22
CA LYS A 52 -17.31 0.38 6.98
C LYS A 52 -17.12 1.25 5.75
N ILE A 53 -16.59 0.64 4.70
CA ILE A 53 -16.60 1.18 3.34
C ILE A 53 -17.49 0.24 2.53
N GLY A 54 -18.68 0.72 2.16
CA GLY A 54 -19.73 -0.15 1.62
C GLY A 54 -20.21 -1.17 2.65
N ASN A 55 -20.05 -2.46 2.37
CA ASN A 55 -20.51 -3.55 3.23
C ASN A 55 -19.40 -4.16 4.11
N GLN A 56 -18.13 -3.89 3.80
CA GLN A 56 -16.97 -4.46 4.48
C GLN A 56 -16.39 -3.47 5.49
N THR A 57 -15.82 -3.99 6.58
CA THR A 57 -15.01 -3.19 7.50
C THR A 57 -13.64 -2.89 6.91
N ILE A 58 -12.97 -1.85 7.42
CA ILE A 58 -11.59 -1.55 7.04
C ILE A 58 -10.67 -2.75 7.34
N GLU A 59 -10.88 -3.46 8.46
CA GLU A 59 -10.13 -4.68 8.80
C GLU A 59 -10.34 -5.79 7.75
N GLU A 60 -11.58 -6.04 7.33
CA GLU A 60 -11.90 -7.04 6.29
C GLU A 60 -11.26 -6.69 4.94
N LEU A 61 -11.25 -5.41 4.56
CA LEU A 61 -10.59 -4.95 3.32
C LEU A 61 -9.07 -5.12 3.38
N ILE A 62 -8.47 -4.93 4.56
CA ILE A 62 -7.03 -5.14 4.78
C ILE A 62 -6.69 -6.63 4.64
N GLU A 63 -7.45 -7.50 5.30
CA GLU A 63 -7.27 -8.95 5.21
C GLU A 63 -7.41 -9.44 3.77
N GLU A 64 -8.46 -9.01 3.06
CA GLU A 64 -8.69 -9.37 1.66
C GLU A 64 -7.53 -8.91 0.76
N SER A 65 -7.03 -7.68 0.97
CA SER A 65 -5.91 -7.17 0.19
C SER A 65 -4.65 -8.00 0.38
N ILE A 66 -4.34 -8.37 1.62
CA ILE A 66 -3.11 -9.12 1.94
C ILE A 66 -3.19 -10.54 1.40
N GLU A 67 -4.37 -11.17 1.48
CA GLU A 67 -4.58 -12.53 0.98
C GLU A 67 -4.58 -12.60 -0.55
N ARG A 68 -5.32 -11.71 -1.22
CA ARG A 68 -5.49 -11.75 -2.68
C ARG A 68 -4.36 -11.09 -3.44
N TYR A 69 -3.70 -10.09 -2.84
CA TYR A 69 -2.69 -9.28 -3.50
C TYR A 69 -1.42 -9.15 -2.65
N PRO A 70 -0.70 -10.26 -2.39
CA PRO A 70 0.48 -10.26 -1.53
C PRO A 70 1.63 -9.36 -2.02
N TYR A 71 1.66 -9.04 -3.33
CA TYR A 71 2.65 -8.16 -3.96
C TYR A 71 2.14 -6.71 -4.16
N ALA A 72 0.94 -6.38 -3.66
CA ALA A 72 0.45 -5.01 -3.66
C ALA A 72 1.34 -4.13 -2.76
N GLY A 73 1.56 -2.89 -3.18
CA GLY A 73 2.50 -1.96 -2.56
C GLY A 73 3.88 -1.91 -3.21
N GLU A 74 4.27 -2.95 -3.95
CA GLU A 74 5.55 -3.01 -4.68
C GLU A 74 5.33 -2.86 -6.18
N LEU A 75 4.38 -3.62 -6.75
CA LEU A 75 4.12 -3.61 -8.19
C LEU A 75 2.91 -2.76 -8.58
N PHE A 76 1.92 -2.67 -7.69
CA PHE A 76 0.66 -1.95 -7.94
C PHE A 76 -0.05 -1.63 -6.62
N THR A 77 -1.14 -0.87 -6.69
CA THR A 77 -2.03 -0.60 -5.55
C THR A 77 -3.26 -1.52 -5.65
N SER A 78 -3.59 -2.26 -4.58
CA SER A 78 -4.82 -3.06 -4.55
C SER A 78 -6.07 -2.16 -4.53
N PRO A 79 -7.22 -2.63 -5.05
CA PRO A 79 -8.48 -1.89 -4.96
C PRO A 79 -8.83 -1.50 -3.52
N GLN A 80 -8.65 -2.40 -2.57
CA GLN A 80 -8.91 -2.18 -1.14
C GLN A 80 -8.02 -1.07 -0.56
N ALA A 81 -6.73 -1.06 -0.89
CA ALA A 81 -5.81 0.00 -0.46
C ALA A 81 -6.19 1.36 -1.06
N HIS A 82 -6.67 1.36 -2.30
CA HIS A 82 -7.16 2.58 -2.94
C HIS A 82 -8.43 3.10 -2.28
N GLU A 83 -9.39 2.22 -1.97
CA GLU A 83 -10.64 2.58 -1.30
C GLU A 83 -10.40 3.15 0.11
N ILE A 84 -9.57 2.49 0.92
CA ILE A 84 -9.22 2.95 2.26
C ILE A 84 -8.54 4.33 2.20
N TYR A 85 -7.60 4.51 1.26
CA TYR A 85 -6.93 5.80 1.11
C TYR A 85 -7.91 6.91 0.71
N ASN A 86 -8.82 6.63 -0.23
CA ASN A 86 -9.84 7.59 -0.64
C ASN A 86 -10.78 7.94 0.51
N TYR A 87 -11.17 6.95 1.33
CA TYR A 87 -11.95 7.14 2.54
C TYR A 87 -11.25 8.12 3.51
N LEU A 88 -9.97 7.89 3.79
CA LEU A 88 -9.18 8.76 4.66
C LEU A 88 -9.06 10.18 4.11
N ASN A 89 -8.83 10.30 2.81
CA ASN A 89 -8.69 11.58 2.13
C ASN A 89 -10.00 12.37 2.13
N SER A 90 -11.14 11.71 1.82
CA SER A 90 -12.46 12.36 1.82
C SER A 90 -12.92 12.77 3.21
N SER A 91 -12.53 12.00 4.23
CA SER A 91 -12.87 12.27 5.63
C SER A 91 -11.91 13.25 6.30
N GLY A 92 -10.89 13.76 5.58
CA GLY A 92 -9.87 14.66 6.12
C GLY A 92 -9.03 14.03 7.25
N CYS A 93 -8.95 12.70 7.30
CA CYS A 93 -8.38 11.95 8.40
C CYS A 93 -6.94 11.47 8.13
N LEU A 94 -6.37 11.77 6.97
CA LEU A 94 -4.99 11.39 6.62
C LEU A 94 -4.00 11.87 7.70
N GLU A 95 -3.97 13.17 7.99
CA GLU A 95 -3.06 13.74 8.99
C GLU A 95 -3.37 13.26 10.41
N LYS A 96 -4.63 12.90 10.70
CA LYS A 96 -5.04 12.40 12.01
C LYS A 96 -4.43 11.03 12.33
N TYR A 97 -4.31 10.17 11.33
CA TYR A 97 -3.84 8.80 11.50
C TYR A 97 -2.41 8.59 11.00
N LYS A 98 -1.74 9.64 10.53
CA LYS A 98 -0.36 9.60 10.05
C LYS A 98 0.60 9.28 11.19
N ILE A 99 1.54 8.37 10.92
CA ILE A 99 2.61 7.97 11.83
C ILE A 99 3.92 8.60 11.33
N SER A 100 4.78 9.03 12.26
CA SER A 100 6.14 9.43 11.94
C SER A 100 6.99 8.19 11.60
N ILE A 101 7.68 8.25 10.46
CA ILE A 101 8.59 7.21 9.95
C ILE A 101 10.04 7.66 10.07
#